data_AF-A0A525KXS9-F1
#
_entry.id   AF-A0A525KXS9-F1
#
_cell.length_a   1.000
_cell.length_b   1.000
_cell.length_c   1.000
_cell.angle_alpha   90.00
_cell.angle_beta   90.00
_cell.angle_gamma   90.00
#
_symmetry.space_group_name_H-M   'P 1'
#
loop_
_entity.id
_entity.type
_entity.pdbx_description
1 polymer ?
#
loop_
_entity_poly.entity_id
_entity_poly.type
_entity_poly.pdbx_seq_one_letter_code
_entity_poly.pdbx_strand_id
1 'polypeptide(L)'
;MPTSTLTVDGGQVETSITSDASGTETLHVQKVDASGAPVGAEFDAVQGAPFLPVSVAALANGGYAVVYGYAFRGYDYSVSVFDANGAAVKTFALPGFGDGVSIAASSEGGFLIADRGTVQTAAGVDYEGHPLLTLYDNAGDVVGAAAQLTGDLPAVSALADGHYQLTWTDGNLTHSIDYDPQNPPDFSKPAAPGVQVIDDSGAQPGVVANGQPTDDATPTLRVAVSQQGFIEVTFTQGGSDDPKVLGGVAVSAADVARGYVDVPEQATAAGPYEAFVHFKTLDGAASDATTVSLVYQPAAQAPDPAPASAPAGEVMVGAAGGDTVQGTAGADTVTGADGGSNYLRGNDGNDSISGGGGFNDINGNHGDDTIVGHSAVGDWLVGGQGDDLISTTTSNNILYGN
;
A
#
# COMPACT_ATOMS: atom_id res chain seq x y z
N MET A 1 27.69 -23.03 -23.55
CA MET A 1 28.98 -22.32 -23.70
C MET A 1 29.68 -22.42 -22.35
N PRO A 2 30.95 -22.84 -22.29
CA PRO A 2 31.66 -22.85 -21.02
C PRO A 2 31.78 -21.43 -20.47
N THR A 3 31.61 -21.26 -19.17
CA THR A 3 31.90 -20.02 -18.46
C THR A 3 33.13 -20.23 -17.59
N SER A 4 33.93 -19.17 -17.41
CA SER A 4 35.07 -19.21 -16.50
C SER A 4 35.03 -18.05 -15.51
N THR A 5 35.42 -18.34 -14.27
CA THR A 5 35.52 -17.37 -13.17
C THR A 5 36.92 -17.42 -12.60
N LEU A 6 37.61 -16.28 -12.53
CA LEU A 6 38.96 -16.18 -11.98
C LEU A 6 38.93 -16.46 -10.47
N THR A 7 39.84 -17.30 -9.99
CA THR A 7 40.03 -17.54 -8.55
C THR A 7 41.10 -16.61 -7.97
N VAL A 8 41.04 -16.38 -6.65
CA VAL A 8 41.94 -15.44 -5.95
C VAL A 8 43.42 -15.85 -6.06
N ASP A 9 43.70 -17.14 -6.20
CA ASP A 9 45.05 -17.70 -6.39
C ASP A 9 45.56 -17.63 -7.84
N GLY A 10 44.82 -16.96 -8.75
CA GLY A 10 45.21 -16.75 -10.14
C GLY A 10 44.86 -17.91 -11.09
N GLY A 11 44.17 -18.94 -10.59
CA GLY A 11 43.52 -19.98 -11.41
C GLY A 11 42.15 -19.56 -11.93
N GLN A 12 41.38 -20.52 -12.43
CA GLN A 12 40.00 -20.32 -12.87
C GLN A 12 39.12 -21.51 -12.47
N VAL A 13 37.82 -21.26 -12.35
CA VAL A 13 36.79 -22.32 -12.30
C VAL A 13 36.06 -22.30 -13.62
N GLU A 14 36.10 -23.42 -14.34
CA GLU A 14 35.40 -23.63 -15.59
C GLU A 14 34.12 -24.41 -15.33
N THR A 15 33.01 -23.96 -15.92
CA THR A 15 31.74 -24.70 -15.90
C THR A 15 31.26 -24.97 -17.32
N SER A 16 30.70 -26.14 -17.55
CA SER A 16 30.08 -26.49 -18.83
C SER A 16 28.87 -27.40 -18.63
N ILE A 17 27.93 -27.38 -19.56
CA ILE A 17 26.76 -28.26 -19.54
C ILE A 17 26.77 -29.10 -20.81
N THR A 18 26.63 -30.41 -20.64
CA THR A 18 26.42 -31.36 -21.73
C THR A 18 25.03 -31.99 -21.61
N SER A 19 24.44 -32.38 -22.74
CA SER A 19 23.13 -33.04 -22.78
C SER A 19 23.26 -34.36 -23.52
N ASP A 20 22.69 -35.43 -22.97
CA ASP A 20 22.64 -36.72 -23.64
C ASP A 20 21.43 -36.84 -24.59
N ALA A 21 21.34 -37.96 -25.31
CA ALA A 21 20.26 -38.21 -26.27
C ALA A 21 18.87 -38.37 -25.60
N SER A 22 18.82 -38.57 -24.28
CA SER A 22 17.57 -38.65 -23.50
C SER A 22 17.09 -37.29 -23.02
N GLY A 23 17.88 -36.22 -23.20
CA GLY A 23 17.61 -34.90 -22.67
C GLY A 23 18.07 -34.71 -21.23
N THR A 24 18.85 -35.66 -20.69
CA THR A 24 19.50 -35.50 -19.38
C THR A 24 20.69 -34.58 -19.53
N GLU A 25 20.78 -33.55 -18.70
CA GLU A 25 21.91 -32.64 -18.68
C GLU A 25 22.89 -32.97 -17.55
N THR A 26 24.17 -32.73 -17.80
CA THR A 26 25.24 -32.81 -16.80
C THR A 26 25.97 -31.47 -16.75
N LEU A 27 25.98 -30.84 -15.57
CA LEU A 27 26.84 -29.71 -15.25
C LEU A 27 28.19 -30.25 -14.80
N HIS A 28 29.24 -29.87 -15.53
CA HIS A 28 30.64 -30.13 -15.22
C HIS A 28 31.25 -28.88 -14.59
N VAL A 29 31.98 -29.05 -13.49
CA VAL A 29 32.73 -27.98 -12.83
C VAL A 29 34.16 -28.44 -12.55
N GLN A 30 35.15 -27.70 -13.04
CA GLN A 30 36.56 -28.00 -12.85
C GLN A 30 37.33 -26.74 -12.48
N LYS A 31 38.07 -26.78 -11.37
CA LYS A 31 39.09 -25.77 -11.10
C LYS A 31 40.35 -26.07 -11.92
N VAL A 32 40.95 -25.04 -12.51
CA VAL A 32 42.23 -25.10 -13.21
C VAL A 32 43.19 -24.07 -12.63
N ASP A 33 44.49 -24.37 -12.64
CA ASP A 33 45.53 -23.43 -12.21
C ASP A 33 45.82 -22.37 -13.29
N ALA A 34 46.74 -21.44 -13.00
CA ALA A 34 47.12 -20.38 -13.94
C ALA A 34 47.72 -20.89 -15.27
N SER A 35 48.13 -22.16 -15.34
CA SER A 35 48.62 -22.81 -16.56
C SER A 35 47.52 -23.55 -17.33
N GLY A 36 46.32 -23.65 -16.76
CA GLY A 36 45.19 -24.41 -17.29
C GLY A 36 45.19 -25.89 -16.90
N ALA A 37 46.04 -26.31 -15.95
CA ALA A 37 46.05 -27.69 -15.47
C ALA A 37 44.94 -27.91 -14.42
N PRO A 38 44.24 -29.04 -14.43
CA PRO A 38 43.16 -29.30 -13.47
C PRO A 38 43.67 -29.39 -12.03
N VAL A 39 42.94 -28.77 -11.13
CA VAL A 39 43.16 -28.79 -9.67
C VAL A 39 41.97 -29.50 -9.04
N GLY A 40 42.22 -30.66 -8.43
CA GLY A 40 41.16 -31.49 -7.86
C GLY A 40 40.41 -32.32 -8.91
N ALA A 41 39.36 -33.01 -8.45
CA ALA A 41 38.49 -33.80 -9.32
C ALA A 41 37.41 -32.91 -9.94
N GLU A 42 37.01 -33.24 -11.17
CA GLU A 42 35.82 -32.65 -11.80
C GLU A 42 34.58 -33.01 -10.99
N PHE A 43 33.71 -32.03 -10.78
CA PHE A 43 32.41 -32.20 -10.15
C PHE A 43 31.32 -32.25 -11.21
N ASP A 44 30.51 -33.32 -11.16
CA ASP A 44 29.38 -33.53 -12.05
C ASP A 44 28.06 -33.48 -11.28
N ALA A 45 27.13 -32.63 -11.71
CA ALA A 45 25.74 -32.66 -11.30
C ALA A 45 24.85 -33.07 -12.48
N VAL A 46 24.08 -34.14 -12.32
CA VAL A 46 23.24 -34.71 -13.37
C VAL A 46 21.78 -34.43 -13.08
N GLN A 47 21.04 -33.91 -14.07
CA GLN A 47 19.63 -33.59 -13.95
C GLN A 47 18.83 -34.02 -15.18
N GLY A 48 17.61 -34.51 -14.96
CA GLY A 48 16.67 -34.88 -16.02
C GLY A 48 15.91 -33.68 -16.62
N ALA A 49 16.39 -32.46 -16.37
CA ALA A 49 15.80 -31.21 -16.82
C ALA A 49 16.91 -30.20 -17.14
N PRO A 50 16.65 -29.21 -18.01
CA PRO A 50 17.64 -28.20 -18.34
C PRO A 50 18.12 -27.41 -17.12
N PHE A 51 19.43 -27.18 -17.04
CA PHE A 51 20.03 -26.31 -16.04
C PHE A 51 19.68 -24.84 -16.31
N LEU A 52 19.44 -24.13 -15.22
CA LEU A 52 19.35 -22.67 -15.18
C LEU A 52 20.76 -22.06 -15.26
N PRO A 53 20.89 -20.73 -15.42
CA PRO A 53 22.19 -20.07 -15.40
C PRO A 53 23.00 -20.44 -14.15
N VAL A 54 24.22 -20.94 -14.37
CA VAL A 54 25.16 -21.31 -13.31
C VAL A 54 25.96 -20.08 -12.90
N SER A 55 26.05 -19.83 -11.59
CA SER A 55 26.84 -18.73 -11.03
C SER A 55 27.97 -19.29 -10.17
N VAL A 56 29.16 -18.70 -10.27
CA VAL A 56 30.33 -19.10 -9.48
C VAL A 56 30.86 -17.89 -8.73
N ALA A 57 31.13 -18.07 -7.43
CA ALA A 57 31.78 -17.07 -6.59
C ALA A 57 33.14 -17.59 -6.11
N ALA A 58 34.22 -16.88 -6.43
CA ALA A 58 35.57 -17.21 -5.98
C ALA A 58 35.77 -16.72 -4.54
N LEU A 59 36.12 -17.64 -3.63
CA LEU A 59 36.24 -17.34 -2.20
C LEU A 59 37.64 -16.83 -1.86
N ALA A 60 37.74 -15.97 -0.83
CA ALA A 60 39.01 -15.38 -0.38
C ALA A 60 40.06 -16.42 0.06
N ASN A 61 39.63 -17.62 0.47
CA ASN A 61 40.53 -18.72 0.84
C ASN A 61 41.07 -19.51 -0.37
N GLY A 62 40.80 -19.07 -1.60
CA GLY A 62 41.16 -19.76 -2.85
C GLY A 62 40.18 -20.85 -3.29
N GLY A 63 39.15 -21.14 -2.47
CA GLY A 63 38.03 -22.00 -2.83
C GLY A 63 37.01 -21.30 -3.74
N TYR A 64 35.87 -21.95 -3.96
CA TYR A 64 34.79 -21.41 -4.77
C TYR A 64 33.43 -22.00 -4.37
N ALA A 65 32.36 -21.22 -4.56
CA ALA A 65 30.99 -21.68 -4.42
C ALA A 65 30.31 -21.68 -5.80
N VAL A 66 29.57 -22.73 -6.11
CA VAL A 66 28.82 -22.88 -7.35
C VAL A 66 27.34 -22.94 -7.02
N VAL A 67 26.58 -22.01 -7.59
CA VAL A 67 25.12 -22.01 -7.56
C VAL A 67 24.61 -22.55 -8.89
N TYR A 68 23.77 -23.57 -8.82
CA TYR A 68 23.14 -24.17 -10.00
C TYR A 68 21.71 -24.59 -9.66
N GLY A 69 20.84 -24.54 -10.65
CA GLY A 69 19.45 -24.97 -10.50
C GLY A 69 18.91 -25.58 -11.79
N TYR A 70 17.70 -26.13 -11.74
CA TYR A 70 17.06 -26.79 -12.88
C TYR A 70 15.57 -26.50 -12.90
N ALA A 71 14.97 -26.47 -14.10
CA ALA A 71 13.56 -26.14 -14.29
C ALA A 71 12.67 -27.37 -14.08
N PHE A 72 12.32 -27.72 -12.82
CA PHE A 72 11.46 -28.88 -12.54
C PHE A 72 10.50 -28.65 -11.36
N ARG A 73 9.18 -28.54 -11.65
CA ARG A 73 8.10 -28.31 -10.65
C ARG A 73 8.31 -27.09 -9.74
N GLY A 74 8.92 -26.04 -10.29
CA GLY A 74 9.51 -24.95 -9.51
C GLY A 74 11.00 -24.87 -9.88
N TYR A 75 11.65 -23.77 -9.54
CA TYR A 75 13.09 -23.65 -9.71
C TYR A 75 13.76 -24.06 -8.39
N ASP A 76 14.48 -25.17 -8.42
CA ASP A 76 15.27 -25.64 -7.28
C ASP A 76 16.73 -25.22 -7.50
N TYR A 77 17.32 -24.55 -6.50
CA TYR A 77 18.74 -24.20 -6.53
C TYR A 77 19.52 -24.95 -5.47
N SER A 78 20.73 -25.35 -5.84
CA SER A 78 21.72 -25.94 -4.96
C SER A 78 23.00 -25.11 -4.98
N VAL A 79 23.68 -25.10 -3.85
CA VAL A 79 25.00 -24.50 -3.69
C VAL A 79 25.97 -25.60 -3.32
N SER A 80 27.05 -25.73 -4.08
CA SER A 80 28.18 -26.59 -3.76
C SER A 80 29.41 -25.71 -3.49
N VAL A 81 30.01 -25.88 -2.32
CA VAL A 81 31.20 -25.16 -1.86
C VAL A 81 32.40 -26.08 -1.96
N PHE A 82 33.50 -25.57 -2.50
CA PHE A 82 34.74 -26.28 -2.76
C PHE A 82 35.93 -25.55 -2.14
N ASP A 83 36.92 -26.32 -1.67
CA ASP A 83 38.16 -25.77 -1.13
C ASP A 83 39.14 -25.33 -2.23
N ALA A 84 40.29 -24.79 -1.83
CA ALA A 84 41.32 -24.32 -2.75
C ALA A 84 41.92 -25.43 -3.64
N ASN A 85 41.77 -26.69 -3.26
CA ASN A 85 42.25 -27.84 -4.02
C ASN A 85 41.16 -28.45 -4.91
N GLY A 86 39.99 -27.81 -5.02
CA GLY A 86 38.86 -28.31 -5.80
C GLY A 86 38.12 -29.47 -5.13
N ALA A 87 38.34 -29.73 -3.84
CA ALA A 87 37.59 -30.75 -3.12
C ALA A 87 36.27 -30.17 -2.61
N ALA A 88 35.17 -30.92 -2.79
CA ALA A 88 33.87 -30.53 -2.26
C ALA A 88 33.89 -30.49 -0.72
N VAL A 89 33.47 -29.36 -0.17
CA VAL A 89 33.36 -29.11 1.28
C VAL A 89 31.93 -29.36 1.74
N LYS A 90 30.95 -28.78 1.04
CA LYS A 90 29.54 -28.83 1.43
C LYS A 90 28.64 -28.64 0.22
N THR A 91 27.51 -29.33 0.18
CA THR A 91 26.41 -29.08 -0.75
C THR A 91 25.12 -28.91 0.02
N PHE A 92 24.34 -27.89 -0.31
CA PHE A 92 23.05 -27.62 0.31
C PHE A 92 22.06 -27.04 -0.69
N ALA A 93 20.78 -27.28 -0.45
CA ALA A 93 19.70 -26.66 -1.22
C ALA A 93 19.39 -25.27 -0.65
N LEU A 94 19.02 -24.34 -1.52
CA LEU A 94 18.44 -23.08 -1.10
C LEU A 94 16.97 -23.29 -0.72
N PRO A 95 16.46 -22.62 0.33
CA PRO A 95 15.09 -22.80 0.81
C PRO A 95 14.03 -22.22 -0.13
N GLY A 96 14.47 -21.49 -1.16
CA GLY A 96 13.64 -20.68 -2.03
C GLY A 96 13.07 -21.36 -3.26
N PHE A 97 11.98 -20.79 -3.78
CA PHE A 97 11.38 -21.11 -5.08
C PHE A 97 11.36 -19.84 -5.93
N GLY A 98 11.73 -19.91 -7.21
CA GLY A 98 11.52 -18.79 -8.15
C GLY A 98 12.69 -18.50 -9.08
N ASP A 99 12.57 -17.43 -9.85
CA ASP A 99 13.58 -17.07 -10.85
C ASP A 99 14.74 -16.29 -10.23
N GLY A 100 15.95 -16.85 -10.35
CA GLY A 100 17.20 -16.17 -10.09
C GLY A 100 17.81 -16.44 -8.71
N VAL A 101 19.14 -16.45 -8.69
CA VAL A 101 19.98 -16.35 -7.51
C VAL A 101 21.10 -15.39 -7.84
N SER A 102 21.43 -14.49 -6.91
CA SER A 102 22.61 -13.64 -6.99
C SER A 102 23.57 -14.00 -5.88
N ILE A 103 24.86 -14.07 -6.19
CA ILE A 103 25.92 -14.46 -5.26
C ILE A 103 27.15 -13.59 -5.48
N ALA A 104 27.78 -13.19 -4.39
CA ALA A 104 29.13 -12.62 -4.42
C ALA A 104 29.92 -13.08 -3.20
N ALA A 105 31.24 -13.12 -3.33
CA ALA A 105 32.16 -13.49 -2.25
C ALA A 105 32.99 -12.29 -1.82
N SER A 106 33.13 -12.09 -0.51
CA SER A 106 33.92 -11.01 0.06
C SER A 106 35.41 -11.34 0.05
N SER A 107 36.24 -10.32 -0.15
CA SER A 107 37.70 -10.38 0.02
C SER A 107 38.11 -10.62 1.48
N GLU A 108 37.26 -10.30 2.44
CA GLU A 108 37.47 -10.58 3.87
C GLU A 108 36.99 -11.99 4.27
N GLY A 109 36.30 -12.69 3.37
CA GLY A 109 35.83 -14.07 3.54
C GLY A 109 34.31 -14.19 3.60
N GLY A 110 33.85 -15.41 3.32
CA GLY A 110 32.43 -15.71 3.20
C GLY A 110 31.84 -15.26 1.85
N PHE A 111 30.55 -15.51 1.69
CA PHE A 111 29.79 -15.11 0.52
C PHE A 111 28.34 -14.80 0.89
N LEU A 112 27.75 -13.87 0.16
CA LEU A 112 26.38 -13.42 0.34
C LEU A 112 25.53 -13.93 -0.81
N ILE A 113 24.40 -14.56 -0.49
CA ILE A 113 23.42 -15.03 -1.47
C ILE A 113 22.13 -14.23 -1.29
N ALA A 114 21.62 -13.71 -2.41
CA ALA A 114 20.24 -13.29 -2.54
C ALA A 114 19.48 -14.33 -3.36
N ASP A 115 18.43 -14.91 -2.80
CA ASP A 115 17.49 -15.83 -3.45
C ASP A 115 16.03 -15.46 -3.13
N ARG A 116 15.05 -16.28 -3.51
CA ARG A 116 13.62 -16.03 -3.22
C ARG A 116 13.08 -17.01 -2.21
N GLY A 117 12.90 -16.58 -0.97
CA GLY A 117 12.36 -17.40 0.12
C GLY A 117 10.84 -17.40 0.21
N THR A 118 10.29 -18.36 0.96
CA THR A 118 8.91 -18.29 1.44
C THR A 118 8.86 -17.47 2.72
N VAL A 119 7.71 -16.82 2.98
CA VAL A 119 7.55 -15.89 4.10
C VAL A 119 6.51 -16.45 5.06
N GLN A 120 6.89 -16.62 6.32
CA GLN A 120 5.91 -16.99 7.34
C GLN A 120 5.13 -15.73 7.77
N THR A 121 3.86 -15.65 7.38
CA THR A 121 2.95 -14.59 7.82
C THR A 121 2.03 -15.09 8.95
N ALA A 122 1.33 -14.16 9.61
CA ALA A 122 0.28 -14.48 10.57
C ALA A 122 -0.91 -15.26 9.93
N ALA A 123 -1.08 -15.17 8.61
CA ALA A 123 -2.12 -15.86 7.85
C ALA A 123 -1.69 -17.22 7.28
N GLY A 124 -0.40 -17.57 7.35
CA GLY A 124 0.15 -18.81 6.78
C GLY A 124 1.51 -18.61 6.11
N VAL A 125 2.00 -19.63 5.41
CA VAL A 125 3.19 -19.49 4.55
C VAL A 125 2.77 -18.77 3.28
N ASP A 126 3.35 -17.61 3.05
CA ASP A 126 3.29 -16.89 1.79
C ASP A 126 4.36 -17.44 0.84
N TYR A 127 3.89 -17.90 -0.31
CA TYR A 127 4.70 -18.52 -1.36
C TYR A 127 5.02 -17.53 -2.50
N GLU A 128 4.73 -16.23 -2.35
CA GLU A 128 5.00 -15.21 -3.37
C GLU A 128 6.49 -14.98 -3.67
N GLY A 129 7.40 -15.65 -2.94
CA GLY A 129 8.82 -15.72 -3.28
C GLY A 129 9.53 -14.39 -3.04
N HIS A 130 9.53 -13.92 -1.80
CA HIS A 130 10.15 -12.65 -1.42
C HIS A 130 11.68 -12.78 -1.40
N PRO A 131 12.43 -11.72 -1.73
CA PRO A 131 13.88 -11.79 -1.68
C PRO A 131 14.38 -12.10 -0.26
N LEU A 132 15.28 -13.07 -0.18
CA LEU A 132 15.93 -13.50 1.05
C LEU A 132 17.44 -13.34 0.88
N LEU A 133 18.07 -12.71 1.86
CA LEU A 133 19.49 -12.46 1.90
C LEU A 133 20.13 -13.28 3.01
N THR A 134 21.06 -14.17 2.65
CA THR A 134 21.74 -15.05 3.60
C THR A 134 23.25 -14.95 3.44
N LEU A 135 23.94 -14.63 4.54
CA LEU A 135 25.40 -14.61 4.62
C LEU A 135 25.91 -16.00 5.00
N TYR A 136 26.95 -16.45 4.32
CA TYR A 136 27.62 -17.73 4.58
C TYR A 136 29.12 -17.51 4.81
N ASP A 137 29.73 -18.37 5.62
CA ASP A 137 31.18 -18.45 5.72
C ASP A 137 31.80 -19.24 4.55
N ASN A 138 33.14 -19.35 4.52
CA ASN A 138 33.84 -20.08 3.46
C ASN A 138 33.57 -21.60 3.43
N ALA A 139 32.97 -22.17 4.48
CA ALA A 139 32.56 -23.57 4.54
C ALA A 139 31.10 -23.77 4.07
N GLY A 140 30.36 -22.68 3.85
CA GLY A 140 28.94 -22.71 3.52
C GLY A 140 28.04 -22.86 4.73
N ASP A 141 28.51 -22.51 5.93
CA ASP A 141 27.67 -22.39 7.12
C ASP A 141 27.07 -20.99 7.21
N VAL A 142 25.79 -20.92 7.61
CA VAL A 142 25.06 -19.65 7.72
C VAL A 142 25.65 -18.80 8.84
N VAL A 143 25.91 -17.53 8.54
CA VAL A 143 26.41 -16.52 9.48
C VAL A 143 25.28 -15.53 9.79
N GLY A 144 24.83 -15.50 11.03
CA GLY A 144 23.74 -14.61 11.45
C GLY A 144 22.36 -15.10 11.03
N ALA A 145 21.38 -14.19 11.05
CA ALA A 145 20.02 -14.46 10.60
C ALA A 145 19.85 -14.04 9.14
N ALA A 146 19.06 -14.79 8.38
CA ALA A 146 18.68 -14.37 7.04
C ALA A 146 17.77 -13.13 7.10
N ALA A 147 17.97 -12.20 6.19
CA ALA A 147 17.21 -10.97 6.07
C ALA A 147 16.21 -11.07 4.92
N GLN A 148 14.94 -10.77 5.20
CA GLN A 148 13.91 -10.75 4.17
C GLN A 148 13.71 -9.31 3.70
N LEU A 149 13.70 -9.12 2.38
CA LEU A 149 13.52 -7.84 1.73
C LEU A 149 12.20 -7.82 0.95
N THR A 150 11.82 -6.65 0.46
CA THR A 150 10.72 -6.49 -0.50
C THR A 150 11.23 -6.17 -1.91
N GLY A 151 10.35 -6.37 -2.90
CA GLY A 151 10.63 -6.06 -4.29
C GLY A 151 11.26 -7.21 -5.06
N ASP A 152 12.01 -6.85 -6.09
CA ASP A 152 12.72 -7.77 -6.98
C ASP A 152 13.96 -8.37 -6.31
N LEU A 153 14.44 -9.48 -6.87
CA LEU A 153 15.64 -10.16 -6.40
C LEU A 153 16.86 -9.22 -6.50
N PRO A 154 17.59 -8.98 -5.39
CA PRO A 154 18.79 -8.16 -5.44
C PRO A 154 19.92 -8.76 -6.25
N ALA A 155 20.55 -7.90 -7.06
CA ALA A 155 21.88 -8.14 -7.54
C ALA A 155 22.87 -7.87 -6.40
N VAL A 156 23.74 -8.86 -6.14
CA VAL A 156 24.80 -8.81 -5.14
C VAL A 156 26.13 -8.70 -5.87
N SER A 157 26.98 -7.75 -5.47
CA SER A 157 28.36 -7.64 -5.96
C SER A 157 29.30 -7.35 -4.82
N ALA A 158 30.51 -7.93 -4.86
CA ALA A 158 31.51 -7.68 -3.83
C ALA A 158 32.24 -6.36 -4.07
N LEU A 159 32.51 -5.63 -2.99
CA LEU A 159 33.31 -4.41 -2.98
C LEU A 159 34.75 -4.71 -2.56
N ALA A 160 35.67 -3.82 -2.93
CA ALA A 160 37.10 -4.03 -2.71
C ALA A 160 37.51 -4.00 -1.22
N ASP A 161 36.71 -3.34 -0.39
CA ASP A 161 36.85 -3.24 1.06
C ASP A 161 36.20 -4.41 1.83
N GLY A 162 35.71 -5.44 1.13
CA GLY A 162 35.13 -6.62 1.75
C GLY A 162 33.63 -6.55 2.01
N HIS A 163 32.99 -5.42 1.70
CA HIS A 163 31.55 -5.26 1.76
C HIS A 163 30.85 -5.86 0.53
N TYR A 164 29.52 -5.85 0.54
CA TYR A 164 28.70 -6.19 -0.61
C TYR A 164 27.81 -5.03 -1.02
N GLN A 165 27.80 -4.69 -2.31
CA GLN A 165 26.81 -3.79 -2.88
C GLN A 165 25.58 -4.59 -3.30
N LEU A 166 24.45 -4.25 -2.71
CA LEU A 166 23.12 -4.75 -3.06
C LEU A 166 22.39 -3.70 -3.90
N THR A 167 21.77 -4.12 -5.00
CA THR A 167 20.90 -3.25 -5.80
C THR A 167 19.67 -4.00 -6.30
N TRP A 168 18.50 -3.40 -6.16
CA TRP A 168 17.25 -3.98 -6.66
C TRP A 168 16.17 -2.92 -6.86
N THR A 169 15.06 -3.34 -7.45
CA THR A 169 13.88 -2.51 -7.66
C THR A 169 12.71 -3.01 -6.83
N ASP A 170 11.90 -2.10 -6.32
CA ASP A 170 10.64 -2.41 -5.63
C ASP A 170 9.56 -1.49 -6.19
N GLY A 171 8.77 -2.01 -7.14
CA GLY A 171 7.91 -1.19 -7.99
C GLY A 171 8.72 -0.16 -8.78
N ASN A 172 8.49 1.13 -8.50
CA ASN A 172 9.21 2.25 -9.14
C ASN A 172 10.44 2.72 -8.34
N LEU A 173 10.72 2.10 -7.20
CA LEU A 173 11.83 2.47 -6.33
C LEU A 173 13.06 1.66 -6.70
N THR A 174 14.23 2.27 -6.57
CA THR A 174 15.52 1.58 -6.69
C THR A 174 16.23 1.67 -5.34
N HIS A 175 16.59 0.51 -4.82
CA HIS A 175 17.35 0.38 -3.59
C HIS A 175 18.83 0.13 -3.91
N SER A 176 19.69 0.69 -3.07
CA SER A 176 21.14 0.52 -3.15
C SER A 176 21.71 0.54 -1.73
N ILE A 177 22.27 -0.58 -1.30
CA ILE A 177 22.79 -0.76 0.07
C ILE A 177 24.22 -1.26 0.02
N ASP A 178 25.05 -0.62 0.84
CA ASP A 178 26.36 -1.12 1.22
C ASP A 178 26.21 -2.04 2.44
N TYR A 179 26.32 -3.35 2.22
CA TYR A 179 26.19 -4.38 3.24
C TYR A 179 27.57 -4.68 3.84
N ASP A 180 27.76 -4.28 5.09
CA ASP A 180 28.90 -4.65 5.92
C ASP A 180 28.64 -6.02 6.58
N PRO A 181 29.39 -7.09 6.25
CA PRO A 181 29.18 -8.41 6.84
C PRO A 181 29.52 -8.49 8.33
N GLN A 182 30.31 -7.56 8.87
CA GLN A 182 30.67 -7.51 10.29
C GLN A 182 29.65 -6.71 11.11
N ASN A 183 29.00 -5.73 10.49
CA ASN A 183 27.91 -4.97 11.06
C ASN A 183 26.74 -4.84 10.07
N PRO A 184 25.97 -5.93 9.84
CA PRO A 184 24.91 -5.94 8.85
C PRO A 184 23.85 -4.85 9.08
N PRO A 185 23.30 -4.27 8.00
CA PRO A 185 22.15 -3.37 8.11
C PRO A 185 20.98 -4.02 8.87
N ASP A 186 20.18 -3.20 9.53
CA ASP A 186 19.01 -3.68 10.27
C ASP A 186 17.83 -3.92 9.32
N PHE A 187 17.65 -5.18 8.94
CA PHE A 187 16.49 -5.63 8.16
C PHE A 187 15.33 -6.11 9.04
N SER A 188 15.33 -5.75 10.34
CA SER A 188 14.22 -6.09 11.21
C SER A 188 12.93 -5.43 10.73
N LYS A 189 11.84 -6.18 10.87
CA LYS A 189 10.52 -5.74 10.43
C LYS A 189 10.09 -4.47 11.19
N PRO A 190 9.90 -3.33 10.51
CA PRO A 190 9.42 -2.11 11.18
C PRO A 190 7.97 -2.26 11.64
N ALA A 191 7.57 -1.46 12.63
CA ALA A 191 6.19 -1.42 13.10
C ALA A 191 5.23 -0.91 12.01
N ALA A 192 4.00 -1.43 12.00
CA ALA A 192 2.95 -0.94 11.11
C ALA A 192 2.69 0.57 11.35
N PRO A 193 2.60 1.39 10.30
CA PRO A 193 2.44 2.83 10.46
C PRO A 193 1.02 3.18 10.93
N GLY A 194 0.88 4.22 11.74
CA GLY A 194 -0.45 4.80 12.01
C GLY A 194 -0.96 5.57 10.80
N VAL A 195 -2.22 5.38 10.42
CA VAL A 195 -2.81 6.01 9.24
C VAL A 195 -4.10 6.73 9.62
N GLN A 196 -4.28 7.95 9.12
CA GLN A 196 -5.53 8.71 9.18
C GLN A 196 -5.96 9.05 7.76
N VAL A 197 -7.25 8.95 7.47
CA VAL A 197 -7.83 9.44 6.22
C VAL A 197 -8.25 10.88 6.45
N ILE A 198 -7.82 11.80 5.61
CA ILE A 198 -8.14 13.22 5.65
C ILE A 198 -8.98 13.55 4.42
N ASP A 199 -10.15 14.10 4.68
CA ASP A 199 -10.94 14.83 3.69
C ASP A 199 -10.44 16.28 3.70
N ASP A 200 -9.90 16.76 2.58
CA ASP A 200 -9.48 18.15 2.41
C ASP A 200 -10.34 18.93 1.40
N SER A 201 -11.47 18.32 1.00
CA SER A 201 -12.41 18.83 0.03
C SER A 201 -13.80 19.02 0.66
N GLY A 202 -14.73 19.60 -0.09
CA GLY A 202 -16.14 19.57 0.28
C GLY A 202 -16.52 20.26 1.59
N ALA A 203 -17.63 19.80 2.18
CA ALA A 203 -18.28 20.42 3.34
C ALA A 203 -17.85 19.83 4.69
N GLN A 204 -17.17 18.67 4.71
CA GLN A 204 -16.65 18.02 5.92
C GLN A 204 -15.13 17.82 5.89
N PRO A 205 -14.33 18.89 5.74
CA PRO A 205 -12.89 18.77 5.82
C PRO A 205 -12.48 18.30 7.23
N GLY A 206 -11.68 17.24 7.31
CA GLY A 206 -11.30 16.65 8.59
C GLY A 206 -10.88 15.20 8.50
N VAL A 207 -10.71 14.58 9.68
CA VAL A 207 -10.36 13.15 9.76
C VAL A 207 -11.61 12.32 9.48
N VAL A 208 -11.55 11.47 8.45
CA VAL A 208 -12.57 10.49 8.14
C VAL A 208 -12.32 9.25 9.01
N ALA A 209 -13.30 8.89 9.83
CA ALA A 209 -13.21 7.68 10.63
C ALA A 209 -13.27 6.42 9.74
N ASN A 210 -12.66 5.32 10.20
CA ASN A 210 -12.55 4.10 9.40
C ASN A 210 -13.92 3.59 8.91
N GLY A 211 -14.05 3.38 7.61
CA GLY A 211 -15.25 2.92 6.92
C GLY A 211 -16.36 3.98 6.77
N GLN A 212 -16.12 5.23 7.17
CA GLN A 212 -17.10 6.31 7.03
C GLN A 212 -17.08 6.92 5.61
N PRO A 213 -18.19 7.55 5.18
CA PRO A 213 -18.26 8.19 3.88
C PRO A 213 -17.44 9.50 3.82
N THR A 214 -17.04 9.87 2.60
CA THR A 214 -16.36 11.13 2.25
C THR A 214 -16.80 11.60 0.86
N ASP A 215 -16.94 12.91 0.66
CA ASP A 215 -17.20 13.54 -0.65
C ASP A 215 -15.91 13.96 -1.37
N ASP A 216 -14.75 13.76 -0.74
CA ASP A 216 -13.45 13.95 -1.34
C ASP A 216 -13.12 12.84 -2.33
N ALA A 217 -12.99 13.22 -3.61
CA ALA A 217 -12.53 12.32 -4.66
C ALA A 217 -11.02 12.07 -4.60
N THR A 218 -10.29 12.85 -3.81
CA THR A 218 -8.84 12.79 -3.64
C THR A 218 -8.43 12.76 -2.16
N PRO A 219 -8.95 11.81 -1.36
CA PRO A 219 -8.69 11.79 0.07
C PRO A 219 -7.19 11.64 0.34
N THR A 220 -6.71 12.34 1.35
CA THR A 220 -5.29 12.30 1.74
C THR A 220 -5.09 11.31 2.88
N LEU A 221 -4.25 10.29 2.67
CA LEU A 221 -3.79 9.41 3.74
C LEU A 221 -2.62 10.08 4.48
N ARG A 222 -2.87 10.51 5.71
CA ARG A 222 -1.81 10.97 6.61
C ARG A 222 -1.19 9.79 7.33
N VAL A 223 0.06 9.49 6.99
CA VAL A 223 0.79 8.33 7.49
C VAL A 223 1.85 8.78 8.49
N ALA A 224 1.76 8.28 9.72
CA ALA A 224 2.73 8.56 10.78
C ALA A 224 4.08 7.93 10.47
N VAL A 225 5.16 8.73 10.56
CA VAL A 225 6.52 8.31 10.27
C VAL A 225 7.48 8.79 11.36
N SER A 226 8.49 7.99 11.66
CA SER A 226 9.54 8.31 12.65
C SER A 226 10.96 8.20 12.09
N GLN A 227 11.09 7.74 10.84
CA GLN A 227 12.35 7.57 10.14
C GLN A 227 12.14 7.69 8.63
N GLN A 228 13.22 7.93 7.89
CA GLN A 228 13.16 7.99 6.43
C GLN A 228 12.95 6.60 5.82
N GLY A 229 12.35 6.56 4.65
CA GLY A 229 11.92 5.34 3.99
C GLY A 229 10.92 5.68 2.90
N PHE A 230 9.97 4.77 2.67
CA PHE A 230 8.94 4.89 1.66
C PHE A 230 7.60 4.40 2.21
N ILE A 231 6.52 5.07 1.83
CA ILE A 231 5.16 4.59 2.06
C ILE A 231 4.67 3.94 0.79
N GLU A 232 4.30 2.67 0.87
CA GLU A 232 3.59 1.99 -0.20
C GLU A 232 2.11 1.92 0.15
N VAL A 233 1.26 2.30 -0.80
CA VAL A 233 -0.19 2.22 -0.65
C VAL A 233 -0.76 1.40 -1.80
N THR A 234 -1.51 0.37 -1.42
CA THR A 234 -2.41 -0.35 -2.32
C THR A 234 -3.81 0.16 -2.05
N PHE A 235 -4.39 0.88 -3.00
CA PHE A 235 -5.73 1.46 -2.88
C PHE A 235 -6.71 0.74 -3.80
N THR A 236 -7.67 0.04 -3.20
CA THR A 236 -8.56 -0.89 -3.90
C THR A 236 -10.01 -0.51 -3.67
N GLN A 237 -10.79 -0.42 -4.75
CA GLN A 237 -12.25 -0.30 -4.64
C GLN A 237 -12.85 -1.68 -4.34
N GLY A 238 -13.72 -1.79 -3.34
CA GLY A 238 -14.21 -3.07 -2.81
C GLY A 238 -14.70 -4.04 -3.90
N GLY A 239 -13.98 -5.15 -4.07
CA GLY A 239 -14.27 -6.19 -5.07
C GLY A 239 -13.60 -6.03 -6.43
N SER A 240 -12.74 -5.03 -6.62
CA SER A 240 -11.85 -4.92 -7.80
C SER A 240 -10.66 -5.87 -7.66
N ASP A 241 -10.43 -6.72 -8.67
CA ASP A 241 -9.21 -7.52 -8.82
C ASP A 241 -8.01 -6.68 -9.33
N ASP A 242 -8.22 -5.39 -9.64
CA ASP A 242 -7.20 -4.47 -10.14
C ASP A 242 -6.89 -3.40 -9.08
N PRO A 243 -6.01 -3.70 -8.10
CA PRO A 243 -5.61 -2.75 -7.08
C PRO A 243 -4.74 -1.65 -7.70
N LYS A 244 -5.04 -0.37 -7.40
CA LYS A 244 -4.17 0.72 -7.78
C LYS A 244 -3.03 0.80 -6.76
N VAL A 245 -1.88 0.22 -7.12
CA VAL A 245 -0.64 0.44 -6.37
C VAL A 245 -0.12 1.81 -6.76
N LEU A 246 -0.13 2.76 -5.83
CA LEU A 246 0.64 3.98 -6.00
C LEU A 246 2.09 3.64 -5.68
N GLY A 247 2.96 3.79 -6.69
CA GLY A 247 4.41 3.64 -6.49
C GLY A 247 4.87 4.51 -5.32
N GLY A 248 5.65 3.92 -4.41
CA GLY A 248 5.79 4.43 -3.05
C GLY A 248 6.20 5.90 -2.92
N VAL A 249 5.64 6.57 -1.91
CA VAL A 249 5.95 7.97 -1.55
C VAL A 249 7.19 8.01 -0.65
N ALA A 250 8.24 8.68 -1.10
CA ALA A 250 9.46 8.85 -0.32
C ALA A 250 9.23 9.71 0.92
N VAL A 251 9.72 9.25 2.08
CA VAL A 251 9.67 9.95 3.36
C VAL A 251 10.92 10.80 3.53
N SER A 252 10.77 12.12 3.42
CA SER A 252 11.89 13.06 3.56
C SER A 252 12.24 13.31 5.03
N ALA A 253 13.42 13.89 5.29
CA ALA A 253 13.80 14.32 6.63
C ALA A 253 12.82 15.37 7.22
N ALA A 254 12.16 16.16 6.36
CA ALA A 254 11.14 17.12 6.79
C ALA A 254 9.86 16.42 7.25
N ASP A 255 9.48 15.30 6.60
CA ASP A 255 8.32 14.51 6.98
C ASP A 255 8.55 13.79 8.31
N VAL A 256 9.77 13.26 8.52
CA VAL A 256 10.19 12.72 9.82
C VAL A 256 10.13 13.79 10.91
N ALA A 257 10.63 15.00 10.64
CA ALA A 257 10.56 16.11 11.61
C ALA A 257 9.12 16.53 11.91
N ARG A 258 8.21 16.41 10.94
CA ARG A 258 6.78 16.67 11.11
C ARG A 258 6.04 15.50 11.79
N GLY A 259 6.60 14.30 11.73
CA GLY A 259 6.03 13.05 12.25
C GLY A 259 5.02 12.37 11.33
N TYR A 260 4.81 12.89 10.11
CA TYR A 260 3.90 12.31 9.13
C TYR A 260 4.27 12.70 7.70
N VAL A 261 3.84 11.86 6.74
CA VAL A 261 3.78 12.15 5.31
C VAL A 261 2.33 12.03 4.83
N ASP A 262 1.92 12.95 3.96
CA ASP A 262 0.58 12.98 3.37
C ASP A 262 0.65 12.32 1.98
N VAL A 263 -0.17 11.29 1.76
CA VAL A 263 -0.25 10.52 0.51
C VAL A 263 -1.63 10.74 -0.11
N PRO A 264 -1.75 11.57 -1.16
CA PRO A 264 -3.03 11.81 -1.82
C PRO A 264 -3.45 10.58 -2.63
N GLU A 265 -4.67 10.12 -2.40
CA GLU A 265 -5.29 9.03 -3.14
C GLU A 265 -6.26 9.57 -4.19
N GLN A 266 -6.79 8.70 -5.04
CA GLN A 266 -7.79 9.09 -6.01
C GLN A 266 -8.89 8.04 -6.10
N ALA A 267 -10.08 8.40 -5.64
CA ALA A 267 -11.29 7.63 -5.86
C ALA A 267 -11.79 7.86 -7.29
N THR A 268 -11.98 6.77 -8.04
CA THR A 268 -12.36 6.79 -9.45
C THR A 268 -13.87 6.60 -9.67
N ALA A 269 -14.58 6.07 -8.68
CA ALA A 269 -16.03 5.85 -8.72
C ALA A 269 -16.60 5.78 -7.30
N ALA A 270 -17.90 6.07 -7.15
CA ALA A 270 -18.58 5.95 -5.87
C ALA A 270 -18.50 4.51 -5.32
N GLY A 271 -18.35 4.36 -4.00
CA GLY A 271 -18.36 3.06 -3.33
C GLY A 271 -17.28 2.90 -2.26
N PRO A 272 -17.19 1.70 -1.67
CA PRO A 272 -16.20 1.40 -0.65
C PRO A 272 -14.79 1.27 -1.24
N TYR A 273 -13.82 1.76 -0.51
CA TYR A 273 -12.39 1.61 -0.78
C TYR A 273 -11.68 1.07 0.46
N GLU A 274 -10.64 0.28 0.22
CA GLU A 274 -9.68 -0.16 1.22
C GLU A 274 -8.27 0.24 0.78
N ALA A 275 -7.53 0.87 1.69
CA ALA A 275 -6.12 1.17 1.54
C ALA A 275 -5.30 0.25 2.44
N PHE A 276 -4.30 -0.43 1.87
CA PHE A 276 -3.30 -1.18 2.60
C PHE A 276 -1.99 -0.39 2.56
N VAL A 277 -1.57 0.09 3.73
CA VAL A 277 -0.43 1.01 3.85
C VAL A 277 0.74 0.32 4.53
N HIS A 278 1.87 0.24 3.85
CA HIS A 278 3.13 -0.28 4.39
C HIS A 278 4.16 0.83 4.53
N PHE A 279 4.98 0.76 5.58
CA PHE A 279 6.22 1.50 5.67
C PHE A 279 7.39 0.59 5.24
N LYS A 280 8.17 1.04 4.26
CA LYS A 280 9.41 0.39 3.79
C LYS A 280 10.60 1.23 4.24
N THR A 281 11.55 0.62 4.94
CA THR A 281 12.82 1.28 5.29
C THR A 281 13.66 1.53 4.03
N LEU A 282 14.64 2.43 4.12
CA LEU A 282 15.64 2.58 3.05
C LEU A 282 16.39 1.27 2.79
N ASP A 283 16.53 0.46 3.83
CA ASP A 283 17.20 -0.84 3.79
C ASP A 283 16.31 -1.95 3.21
N GLY A 284 15.06 -1.68 2.84
CA GLY A 284 14.20 -2.66 2.17
C GLY A 284 13.38 -3.58 3.07
N ALA A 285 13.45 -3.39 4.39
CA ALA A 285 12.53 -4.06 5.31
C ALA A 285 11.15 -3.37 5.29
N ALA A 286 10.08 -4.15 5.23
CA ALA A 286 8.70 -3.66 5.17
C ALA A 286 7.88 -4.01 6.41
N SER A 287 7.00 -3.10 6.82
CA SER A 287 6.08 -3.31 7.93
C SER A 287 4.93 -4.24 7.55
N ASP A 288 4.19 -4.71 8.56
CA ASP A 288 2.80 -5.14 8.30
C ASP A 288 1.98 -4.00 7.71
N ALA A 289 0.93 -4.36 6.95
CA ALA A 289 -0.02 -3.40 6.42
C ALA A 289 -0.85 -2.80 7.56
N THR A 290 -1.09 -1.50 7.49
CA THR A 290 -2.23 -0.87 8.18
C THR A 290 -3.36 -0.72 7.17
N THR A 291 -4.49 -1.35 7.46
CA THR A 291 -5.70 -1.27 6.63
C THR A 291 -6.58 -0.13 7.12
N VAL A 292 -6.93 0.78 6.21
CA VAL A 292 -7.99 1.77 6.42
C VAL A 292 -9.01 1.67 5.30
N SER A 293 -10.27 1.94 5.61
CA SER A 293 -11.38 1.88 4.69
C SER A 293 -12.09 3.23 4.66
N LEU A 294 -12.66 3.58 3.51
CA LEU A 294 -13.51 4.76 3.33
C LEU A 294 -14.62 4.45 2.32
N VAL A 295 -15.66 5.27 2.27
CA VAL A 295 -16.70 5.14 1.23
C VAL A 295 -16.77 6.45 0.46
N TYR A 296 -16.22 6.50 -0.74
CA TYR A 296 -16.34 7.69 -1.58
C TYR A 296 -17.78 7.80 -2.09
N GLN A 297 -18.39 8.97 -1.89
CA GLN A 297 -19.72 9.29 -2.37
C GLN A 297 -19.67 10.67 -3.05
N PRO A 298 -19.82 10.75 -4.39
CA PRO A 298 -19.88 12.03 -5.07
C PRO A 298 -21.00 12.89 -4.48
N ALA A 299 -20.71 14.16 -4.20
CA ALA A 299 -21.63 15.10 -3.58
C ALA A 299 -23.04 15.17 -4.23
N ALA A 300 -23.18 14.79 -5.50
CA ALA A 300 -24.47 14.71 -6.21
C ALA A 300 -25.39 13.53 -5.82
N GLN A 301 -24.97 12.63 -4.92
CA GLN A 301 -25.75 11.47 -4.46
C GLN A 301 -25.98 11.42 -2.93
N ALA A 302 -25.55 12.45 -2.19
CA ALA A 302 -25.96 12.64 -0.81
C ALA A 302 -27.27 13.46 -0.79
N PRO A 303 -28.34 13.06 -0.08
CA PRO A 303 -29.27 14.05 0.43
C PRO A 303 -28.44 15.01 1.29
N ASP A 304 -28.62 16.30 1.05
CA ASP A 304 -27.80 17.41 1.55
C ASP A 304 -27.29 17.18 2.99
N PRO A 305 -25.96 16.99 3.20
CA PRO A 305 -25.44 16.92 4.55
C PRO A 305 -25.39 18.33 5.13
N ALA A 306 -26.33 18.60 6.05
CA ALA A 306 -26.40 19.81 6.85
C ALA A 306 -24.99 20.34 7.22
N PRO A 307 -24.67 21.61 6.92
CA PRO A 307 -23.33 22.14 7.10
C PRO A 307 -22.87 22.03 8.54
N ALA A 308 -21.58 21.76 8.73
CA ALA A 308 -20.93 21.64 10.02
C ALA A 308 -21.28 22.85 10.91
N SER A 309 -22.00 22.56 11.99
CA SER A 309 -22.68 23.51 12.89
C SER A 309 -23.71 24.41 12.18
N ALA A 310 -24.83 23.83 11.76
CA ALA A 310 -26.05 24.63 11.57
C ALA A 310 -26.22 25.53 12.80
N PRO A 311 -26.41 26.86 12.63
CA PRO A 311 -26.74 27.73 13.75
C PRO A 311 -27.86 27.10 14.57
N ALA A 312 -27.84 27.29 15.89
CA ALA A 312 -28.94 26.81 16.71
C ALA A 312 -30.22 27.48 16.19
N GLY A 313 -31.21 26.68 15.80
CA GLY A 313 -32.48 27.20 15.31
C GLY A 313 -33.20 28.02 16.38
N GLU A 314 -34.00 28.96 15.92
CA GLU A 314 -34.75 29.88 16.75
C GLU A 314 -36.23 29.50 16.82
N VAL A 315 -36.88 29.88 17.92
CA VAL A 315 -38.34 29.79 18.06
C VAL A 315 -38.93 31.16 17.79
N MET A 316 -39.63 31.29 16.67
CA MET A 316 -40.24 32.52 16.21
C MET A 316 -41.76 32.41 16.23
N VAL A 317 -42.42 33.38 16.86
CA VAL A 317 -43.88 33.44 16.97
C VAL A 317 -44.35 34.82 16.50
N GLY A 318 -45.22 34.83 15.50
CA GLY A 318 -45.87 36.02 14.97
C GLY A 318 -46.73 36.74 16.02
N ALA A 319 -46.93 38.05 15.83
CA ALA A 319 -47.81 38.84 16.69
C ALA A 319 -49.23 38.86 16.12
N ALA A 320 -50.25 39.15 16.93
CA ALA A 320 -51.63 39.21 16.43
C ALA A 320 -51.77 40.10 15.18
N GLY A 321 -52.29 39.55 14.09
CA GLY A 321 -52.35 40.23 12.79
C GLY A 321 -51.69 39.41 11.69
N GLY A 322 -51.26 40.08 10.61
CA GLY A 322 -50.48 39.46 9.54
C GLY A 322 -49.01 39.81 9.71
N ASP A 323 -48.15 38.79 9.77
CA ASP A 323 -46.73 38.92 10.06
C ASP A 323 -45.85 38.67 8.84
N THR A 324 -44.61 39.15 8.90
CA THR A 324 -43.52 38.74 8.02
C THR A 324 -42.43 38.16 8.89
N VAL A 325 -42.19 36.86 8.76
CA VAL A 325 -41.18 36.15 9.54
C VAL A 325 -40.19 35.50 8.58
N GLN A 326 -38.91 35.67 8.88
CA GLN A 326 -37.81 35.07 8.16
C GLN A 326 -36.93 34.34 9.17
N GLY A 327 -36.69 33.06 8.92
CA GLY A 327 -35.84 32.21 9.72
C GLY A 327 -34.35 32.57 9.63
N THR A 328 -33.54 31.71 10.20
CA THR A 328 -32.09 31.75 10.25
C THR A 328 -31.52 30.74 9.25
N ALA A 329 -30.27 30.32 9.44
CA ALA A 329 -29.69 29.21 8.67
C ALA A 329 -29.69 27.89 9.48
N GLY A 330 -30.44 27.86 10.58
CA GLY A 330 -30.57 26.74 11.51
C GLY A 330 -31.99 26.17 11.50
N ALA A 331 -32.20 25.00 12.12
CA ALA A 331 -33.50 24.32 12.18
C ALA A 331 -34.51 25.06 13.09
N ASP A 332 -35.26 25.98 12.52
CA ASP A 332 -36.15 26.90 13.20
C ASP A 332 -37.53 26.30 13.48
N THR A 333 -38.23 26.89 14.46
CA THR A 333 -39.67 26.69 14.66
C THR A 333 -40.39 28.01 14.47
N VAL A 334 -41.10 28.16 13.36
CA VAL A 334 -41.82 29.38 12.98
C VAL A 334 -43.32 29.16 13.12
N THR A 335 -43.99 29.97 13.93
CA THR A 335 -45.46 29.96 14.10
C THR A 335 -46.03 31.32 13.73
N GLY A 336 -46.78 31.39 12.63
CA GLY A 336 -47.60 32.55 12.27
C GLY A 336 -48.76 32.75 13.26
N ALA A 337 -49.18 34.00 13.43
CA ALA A 337 -50.30 34.32 14.30
C ALA A 337 -51.65 34.15 13.59
N ASP A 338 -52.70 34.00 14.40
CA ASP A 338 -54.07 34.08 13.93
C ASP A 338 -54.50 35.53 13.68
N GLY A 339 -55.40 35.72 12.72
CA GLY A 339 -56.11 37.00 12.52
C GLY A 339 -55.55 37.89 11.40
N GLY A 340 -54.60 37.40 10.60
CA GLY A 340 -54.10 38.08 9.40
C GLY A 340 -53.40 37.14 8.44
N SER A 341 -52.90 37.68 7.33
CA SER A 341 -52.14 36.92 6.33
C SER A 341 -50.65 36.97 6.63
N ASN A 342 -50.01 35.80 6.78
CA ASN A 342 -48.60 35.71 7.13
C ASN A 342 -47.72 35.43 5.92
N TYR A 343 -46.50 36.00 5.93
CA TYR A 343 -45.42 35.71 4.99
C TYR A 343 -44.27 35.07 5.75
N LEU A 344 -44.07 33.76 5.60
CA LEU A 344 -43.16 32.96 6.41
C LEU A 344 -42.08 32.32 5.52
N ARG A 345 -40.82 32.44 5.91
CA ARG A 345 -39.66 31.86 5.22
C ARG A 345 -38.76 31.10 6.20
N GLY A 346 -38.44 29.84 5.90
CA GLY A 346 -37.50 29.02 6.69
C GLY A 346 -36.04 29.43 6.46
N ASN A 347 -35.66 29.46 5.17
CA ASN A 347 -34.30 29.68 4.65
C ASN A 347 -33.50 28.38 4.67
N ASP A 348 -32.34 28.31 5.33
CA ASP A 348 -31.53 27.09 5.33
C ASP A 348 -31.78 26.33 6.64
N GLY A 349 -31.90 25.01 6.57
CA GLY A 349 -32.12 24.16 7.74
C GLY A 349 -33.44 23.39 7.66
N ASN A 350 -33.63 22.42 8.56
CA ASN A 350 -34.86 21.63 8.58
C ASN A 350 -35.88 22.31 9.50
N ASP A 351 -36.77 23.10 8.93
CA ASP A 351 -37.65 23.99 9.68
C ASP A 351 -39.01 23.37 9.99
N SER A 352 -39.63 23.83 11.08
CA SER A 352 -41.03 23.55 11.39
C SER A 352 -41.84 24.83 11.29
N ILE A 353 -42.66 24.95 10.24
CA ILE A 353 -43.41 26.18 9.93
C ILE A 353 -44.91 25.94 10.02
N SER A 354 -45.60 26.69 10.88
CA SER A 354 -47.06 26.70 11.00
C SER A 354 -47.61 28.06 10.56
N GLY A 355 -48.51 28.06 9.58
CA GLY A 355 -49.07 29.28 9.00
C GLY A 355 -50.00 30.09 9.89
N GLY A 356 -50.64 29.47 10.88
CA GLY A 356 -51.75 30.09 11.61
C GLY A 356 -52.99 30.31 10.74
N GLY A 357 -53.97 31.06 11.24
CA GLY A 357 -55.18 31.44 10.48
C GLY A 357 -54.91 32.52 9.41
N GLY A 358 -55.85 32.71 8.48
CA GLY A 358 -55.73 33.69 7.38
C GLY A 358 -55.08 33.11 6.11
N PHE A 359 -54.96 33.90 5.03
CA PHE A 359 -54.29 33.45 3.80
C PHE A 359 -52.77 33.57 3.99
N ASN A 360 -52.02 32.47 3.94
CA ASN A 360 -50.58 32.49 4.21
C ASN A 360 -49.74 32.22 2.96
N ASP A 361 -48.57 32.86 2.89
CA ASP A 361 -47.51 32.58 1.92
C ASP A 361 -46.31 32.02 2.67
N ILE A 362 -46.07 30.71 2.53
CA ILE A 362 -45.05 29.96 3.27
C ILE A 362 -44.08 29.31 2.28
N ASN A 363 -42.79 29.47 2.53
CA ASN A 363 -41.74 28.79 1.77
C ASN A 363 -40.67 28.26 2.74
N GLY A 364 -40.40 26.96 2.70
CA GLY A 364 -39.35 26.32 3.49
C GLY A 364 -37.94 26.76 3.05
N ASN A 365 -37.72 26.78 1.73
CA ASN A 365 -36.45 27.06 1.05
C ASN A 365 -35.48 25.85 1.02
N HIS A 366 -34.37 25.81 1.76
CA HIS A 366 -33.40 24.70 1.69
C HIS A 366 -33.44 23.87 2.98
N GLY A 367 -33.62 22.56 2.85
CA GLY A 367 -33.65 21.62 3.97
C GLY A 367 -34.91 20.74 3.92
N ASP A 368 -34.98 19.77 4.83
CA ASP A 368 -36.17 18.91 4.94
C ASP A 368 -37.21 19.57 5.84
N ASP A 369 -38.12 20.33 5.24
CA ASP A 369 -39.05 21.19 5.99
C ASP A 369 -40.37 20.50 6.33
N THR A 370 -40.94 20.86 7.49
CA THR A 370 -42.31 20.49 7.86
C THR A 370 -43.20 21.72 7.88
N ILE A 371 -44.10 21.82 6.90
CA ILE A 371 -45.01 22.96 6.73
C ILE A 371 -46.45 22.55 7.03
N VAL A 372 -47.12 23.30 7.91
CA VAL A 372 -48.55 23.12 8.19
C VAL A 372 -49.34 24.40 7.90
N GLY A 373 -50.15 24.36 6.83
CA GLY A 373 -51.16 25.37 6.52
C GLY A 373 -52.42 25.13 7.35
N HIS A 374 -52.77 26.08 8.23
CA HIS A 374 -53.85 25.94 9.21
C HIS A 374 -55.10 26.78 8.87
N SER A 375 -55.29 27.18 7.62
CA SER A 375 -56.29 28.20 7.32
C SER A 375 -57.63 27.68 6.78
N ALA A 376 -58.70 28.36 7.18
CA ALA A 376 -60.02 28.23 6.56
C ALA A 376 -60.11 28.94 5.19
N VAL A 377 -59.03 29.62 4.79
CA VAL A 377 -58.84 30.30 3.49
C VAL A 377 -57.82 29.46 2.70
N GLY A 378 -57.54 29.76 1.43
CA GLY A 378 -56.44 29.08 0.74
C GLY A 378 -55.08 29.58 1.21
N ASP A 379 -54.05 28.75 1.17
CA ASP A 379 -52.65 29.11 1.40
C ASP A 379 -51.78 28.88 0.15
N TRP A 380 -50.64 29.56 0.07
CA TRP A 380 -49.54 29.28 -0.85
C TRP A 380 -48.39 28.65 -0.08
N LEU A 381 -48.13 27.37 -0.34
CA LEU A 381 -47.14 26.59 0.40
C LEU A 381 -46.13 26.01 -0.59
N VAL A 382 -44.87 26.33 -0.36
CA VAL A 382 -43.72 25.83 -1.12
C VAL A 382 -42.80 25.14 -0.14
N GLY A 383 -42.45 23.87 -0.40
CA GLY A 383 -41.47 23.14 0.40
C GLY A 383 -40.09 23.75 0.15
N GLY A 384 -39.54 23.44 -1.02
CA GLY A 384 -38.32 24.08 -1.50
C GLY A 384 -37.39 23.04 -2.11
N GLN A 385 -36.13 23.04 -1.70
CA GLN A 385 -35.15 21.99 -1.96
C GLN A 385 -35.02 21.14 -0.70
N GLY A 386 -35.31 19.84 -0.82
CA GLY A 386 -35.23 18.88 0.29
C GLY A 386 -36.42 17.91 0.24
N ASP A 387 -36.45 16.97 1.18
CA ASP A 387 -37.57 16.04 1.34
C ASP A 387 -38.63 16.66 2.27
N ASP A 388 -39.50 17.51 1.68
CA ASP A 388 -40.47 18.30 2.43
C ASP A 388 -41.77 17.55 2.79
N LEU A 389 -42.30 17.84 3.98
CA LEU A 389 -43.62 17.43 4.42
C LEU A 389 -44.57 18.61 4.53
N ILE A 390 -45.49 18.74 3.58
CA ILE A 390 -46.54 19.78 3.59
C ILE A 390 -47.89 19.16 3.96
N SER A 391 -48.50 19.66 5.05
CA SER A 391 -49.83 19.29 5.51
C SER A 391 -50.78 20.49 5.51
N THR A 392 -52.01 20.32 5.02
CA THR A 392 -53.00 21.40 4.96
C THR A 392 -54.41 20.91 5.26
N THR A 393 -55.31 21.86 5.53
CA THR A 393 -56.74 21.61 5.72
C THR A 393 -57.54 21.63 4.41
N THR A 394 -58.85 21.42 4.49
CA THR A 394 -59.76 21.18 3.35
C THR A 394 -60.06 22.40 2.46
N SER A 395 -59.27 23.47 2.56
CA SER A 395 -59.42 24.69 1.75
C SER A 395 -58.67 24.58 0.41
N ASN A 396 -58.88 25.56 -0.49
CA ASN A 396 -58.21 25.60 -1.79
C ASN A 396 -56.76 26.09 -1.64
N ASN A 397 -55.86 25.19 -1.27
CA ASN A 397 -54.43 25.48 -1.12
C ASN A 397 -53.67 25.24 -2.43
N ILE A 398 -52.64 26.04 -2.68
CA ILE A 398 -51.67 25.83 -3.75
C ILE A 398 -50.40 25.29 -3.11
N LEU A 399 -50.05 24.05 -3.46
CA LEU A 399 -48.88 23.35 -2.94
C LEU A 399 -47.89 23.13 -4.08
N TYR A 400 -46.64 23.54 -3.87
CA TYR A 400 -45.51 23.20 -4.72
C TYR A 400 -44.52 22.38 -3.88
N GLY A 401 -44.49 21.07 -4.12
CA GLY A 401 -43.38 20.21 -3.72
C GLY A 401 -42.56 19.88 -4.97
N ASN A 402 -41.23 19.81 -4.85
CA ASN A 402 -40.35 19.35 -5.92
C ASN A 402 -40.12 17.85 -5.85
#